data_AF-A0A2M8G7X2-F1
#
_entry.id   AF-A0A2M8G7X2-F1
#
_cell.length_a   1.000
_cell.length_b   1.000
_cell.length_c   1.000
_cell.angle_alpha   90.00
_cell.angle_beta   90.00
_cell.angle_gamma   90.00
#
_symmetry.space_group_name_H-M   'P 1'
#
loop_
_entity.id
_entity.type
_entity.pdbx_description
1 polymer ?
#
loop_
_entity_poly.entity_id
_entity_poly.type
_entity_poly.pdbx_seq_one_letter_code
_entity_poly.pdbx_strand_id
1 'polypeptide(L)'
;MKIAQKYSHLNGEEYLIVHHKKLYHEIINTIKSISADKFMTKQSKEKTMKGKMLYSPVDINKEFNKKFNAKNWHESRYQYYITTDPKLMNKLIVLPYTKQKDFLIKHGNKEPISSYKQTDFVKDRIAIEVQFGKYAFVAFDLFVKHLLFYSGGVINLGIEILPTKKMQLQMSSGVAYYEGEVYNVLRHGRNNPPVPLLILGIEQ
;
A
#
# COMPACT_ATOMS: atom_id res chain seq x y z
N MET A 1 -3.24 4.71 18.64
CA MET A 1 -2.28 3.94 17.84
C MET A 1 -1.03 4.76 17.77
N LYS A 2 0.11 4.13 17.97
CA LYS A 2 1.42 4.75 17.82
C LYS A 2 2.12 4.16 16.60
N ILE A 3 2.99 4.96 15.99
CA ILE A 3 3.96 4.46 15.01
C ILE A 3 5.15 3.97 15.82
N ALA A 4 5.27 2.66 15.97
CA ALA A 4 6.31 2.02 16.77
C ALA A 4 7.62 1.85 15.99
N GLN A 5 7.52 1.61 14.68
CA GLN A 5 8.67 1.37 13.81
C GLN A 5 8.47 2.04 12.45
N LYS A 6 9.58 2.38 11.79
CA LYS A 6 9.61 2.93 10.44
C LYS A 6 10.76 2.36 9.64
N TYR A 7 10.52 2.14 8.36
CA TYR A 7 11.54 1.79 7.39
C TYR A 7 11.41 2.70 6.16
N SER A 8 12.44 3.50 5.91
CA SER A 8 12.53 4.39 4.75
C SER A 8 13.31 3.70 3.63
N HIS A 9 12.60 3.23 2.61
CA HIS A 9 13.19 2.60 1.44
C HIS A 9 13.43 3.66 0.36
N LEU A 10 14.65 3.70 -0.19
CA LEU A 10 15.09 4.71 -1.16
C LEU A 10 14.79 6.15 -0.70
N ASN A 11 15.02 6.41 0.59
CA ASN A 11 14.84 7.71 1.24
C ASN A 11 13.41 8.27 1.12
N GLY A 12 12.39 7.39 1.20
CA GLY A 12 11.00 7.79 1.06
C GLY A 12 10.50 8.72 2.18
N GLU A 13 10.88 8.46 3.43
CA GLU A 13 10.53 9.35 4.56
C GLU A 13 11.15 10.74 4.37
N GLU A 14 12.40 10.80 3.95
CA GLU A 14 13.14 12.02 3.70
C GLU A 14 12.48 12.84 2.58
N TYR A 15 12.07 12.18 1.49
CA TYR A 15 11.30 12.81 0.41
C TYR A 15 10.00 13.45 0.95
N LEU A 16 9.27 12.75 1.83
CA LEU A 16 8.08 13.29 2.46
C LEU A 16 8.38 14.49 3.37
N ILE A 17 9.46 14.42 4.16
CA ILE A 17 9.85 15.50 5.07
C ILE A 17 10.24 16.76 4.29
N VAL A 18 10.96 16.62 3.18
CA VAL A 18 11.46 17.75 2.38
C VAL A 18 10.37 18.33 1.49
N HIS A 19 9.66 17.50 0.73
CA HIS A 19 8.75 17.96 -0.33
C HIS A 19 7.27 17.95 0.07
N HIS A 20 6.89 17.16 1.08
CA HIS A 20 5.49 16.93 1.46
C HIS A 20 5.26 17.08 2.97
N LYS A 21 6.01 17.99 3.62
CA LYS A 21 6.05 18.11 5.09
C LYS A 21 4.67 18.16 5.73
N LYS A 22 3.74 18.97 5.18
CA LYS A 22 2.37 19.10 5.71
C LYS A 22 1.61 17.78 5.63
N LEU A 23 1.68 17.11 4.48
CA LEU A 23 1.05 15.81 4.25
C LEU A 23 1.63 14.74 5.17
N TYR A 24 2.94 14.75 5.40
CA TYR A 24 3.58 13.83 6.32
C TYR A 24 3.07 13.95 7.76
N HIS A 25 2.94 15.18 8.26
CA HIS A 25 2.33 15.42 9.57
C HIS A 25 0.85 15.02 9.60
N GLU A 26 0.11 15.25 8.52
CA GLU A 26 -1.28 14.81 8.40
C GLU A 26 -1.42 13.29 8.55
N ILE A 27 -0.56 12.51 7.91
CA ILE A 27 -0.54 11.04 7.97
C ILE A 27 -0.25 10.58 9.40
N ILE A 28 0.84 11.09 10.00
CA ILE A 28 1.22 10.74 11.37
C ILE A 28 0.09 11.06 12.36
N ASN A 29 -0.50 12.26 12.26
CA ASN A 29 -1.56 12.70 13.14
C ASN A 29 -2.83 11.87 12.94
N THR A 30 -3.11 11.44 11.71
CA THR A 30 -4.23 10.56 11.40
C THR A 30 -4.09 9.22 12.11
N ILE A 31 -2.95 8.55 11.95
CA ILE A 31 -2.63 7.28 12.62
C ILE A 31 -2.74 7.46 14.15
N LYS A 32 -2.14 8.51 14.69
CA LYS A 32 -2.15 8.78 16.14
C LYS A 32 -3.56 9.02 16.70
N SER A 33 -4.47 9.56 15.90
CA SER A 33 -5.85 9.83 16.32
C SER A 33 -6.74 8.59 16.47
N ILE A 34 -6.30 7.43 15.99
CA ILE A 34 -7.07 6.18 16.02
C ILE A 34 -6.73 5.43 17.32
N SER A 35 -7.71 5.15 18.16
CA SER A 35 -7.52 4.35 19.39
C SER A 35 -7.77 2.88 19.10
N ALA A 36 -6.74 2.04 19.19
CA ALA A 36 -6.84 0.62 18.86
C ALA A 36 -7.82 -0.13 19.77
N ASP A 37 -7.88 0.23 21.07
CA ASP A 37 -8.73 -0.39 22.10
C ASP A 37 -10.20 -0.53 21.70
N LYS A 38 -10.71 0.41 20.91
CA LYS A 38 -12.09 0.42 20.43
C LYS A 38 -12.40 -0.70 19.44
N PHE A 39 -11.39 -1.39 18.93
CA PHE A 39 -11.50 -2.37 17.85
C PHE A 39 -11.19 -3.80 18.29
N MET A 40 -11.03 -4.08 19.60
CA MET A 40 -10.98 -5.45 20.14
C MET A 40 -12.37 -6.11 20.18
N THR A 41 -13.03 -6.16 19.03
CA THR A 41 -14.44 -6.57 18.90
C THR A 41 -14.60 -7.98 18.36
N LYS A 42 -13.53 -8.62 17.89
CA LYS A 42 -13.61 -9.92 17.20
C LYS A 42 -13.35 -11.08 18.16
N GLN A 43 -14.37 -11.90 18.43
CA GLN A 43 -14.17 -13.16 19.13
C GLN A 43 -13.59 -14.22 18.20
N SER A 44 -12.45 -14.83 18.58
CA SER A 44 -11.78 -15.83 17.75
C SER A 44 -12.49 -17.18 17.74
N LYS A 45 -12.56 -17.78 16.55
CA LYS A 45 -13.03 -19.15 16.31
C LYS A 45 -11.89 -20.13 16.00
N GLU A 46 -10.65 -19.66 16.00
CA GLU A 46 -9.48 -20.46 15.63
C GLU A 46 -9.13 -21.45 16.75
N LYS A 47 -8.77 -22.70 16.40
CA LYS A 47 -8.53 -23.78 17.38
C LYS A 47 -7.54 -23.39 18.49
N THR A 48 -6.49 -22.63 18.14
CA THR A 48 -5.40 -22.23 19.04
C THR A 48 -5.73 -21.05 19.96
N MET A 49 -6.85 -20.36 19.74
CA MET A 49 -7.20 -19.11 20.46
C MET A 49 -8.72 -18.92 20.60
N LYS A 50 -9.47 -20.02 20.61
CA LYS A 50 -10.94 -20.02 20.65
C LYS A 50 -11.45 -19.20 21.84
N GLY A 51 -12.37 -18.27 21.57
CA GLY A 51 -12.99 -17.42 22.60
C GLY A 51 -12.20 -16.16 22.97
N LYS A 52 -10.93 -16.01 22.55
CA LYS A 52 -10.15 -14.79 22.79
C LYS A 52 -10.72 -13.60 22.00
N MET A 53 -10.80 -12.43 22.64
CA MET A 53 -11.09 -11.17 21.97
C MET A 53 -9.85 -10.64 21.27
N LEU A 54 -9.99 -10.34 19.98
CA LEU A 54 -8.93 -9.90 19.08
C LEU A 54 -9.33 -8.57 18.43
N TYR A 55 -8.32 -7.85 17.94
CA TYR A 55 -8.55 -6.73 17.05
C TYR A 55 -9.24 -7.19 15.76
N SER A 56 -10.24 -6.42 15.33
CA SER A 56 -10.96 -6.60 14.08
C SER A 56 -10.26 -5.82 12.95
N PRO A 57 -9.58 -6.49 11.99
CA PRO A 57 -8.98 -5.81 10.83
C PRO A 57 -10.00 -4.97 10.06
N VAL A 58 -11.24 -5.47 9.97
CA VAL A 58 -12.33 -4.82 9.24
C VAL A 58 -12.71 -3.50 9.90
N ASP A 59 -12.83 -3.47 11.23
CA ASP A 59 -13.25 -2.25 11.93
C ASP A 59 -12.12 -1.21 11.97
N ILE A 60 -10.87 -1.66 12.10
CA ILE A 60 -9.70 -0.79 11.99
C ILE A 60 -9.62 -0.17 10.58
N ASN A 61 -9.77 -0.97 9.53
CA ASN A 61 -9.79 -0.48 8.15
C ASN A 61 -10.90 0.54 7.89
N LYS A 62 -12.10 0.32 8.45
CA LYS A 62 -13.20 1.28 8.36
C LYS A 62 -12.85 2.62 9.02
N GLU A 63 -12.18 2.61 10.17
CA GLU A 63 -11.77 3.86 10.83
C GLU A 63 -10.68 4.58 10.04
N PHE A 64 -9.68 3.87 9.49
CA PHE A 64 -8.69 4.47 8.60
C PHE A 64 -9.34 5.11 7.38
N ASN A 65 -10.23 4.39 6.70
CA ASN A 65 -11.02 4.91 5.58
C ASN A 65 -11.74 6.21 5.95
N LYS A 66 -12.49 6.19 7.05
CA LYS A 66 -13.21 7.38 7.54
C LYS A 66 -12.27 8.57 7.76
N LYS A 67 -11.13 8.34 8.42
CA LYS A 67 -10.19 9.41 8.80
C LYS A 67 -9.44 9.99 7.60
N PHE A 68 -8.99 9.15 6.67
CA PHE A 68 -8.31 9.58 5.46
C PHE A 68 -9.28 10.25 4.48
N ASN A 69 -10.49 9.72 4.29
CA ASN A 69 -11.51 10.36 3.45
C ASN A 69 -11.90 11.75 3.97
N ALA A 70 -12.03 11.92 5.31
CA ALA A 70 -12.27 13.23 5.92
C ALA A 70 -11.14 14.25 5.68
N LYS A 71 -9.99 13.79 5.20
CA LYS A 71 -8.81 14.61 4.86
C LYS A 71 -8.58 14.69 3.35
N ASN A 72 -9.58 14.33 2.54
CA ASN A 72 -9.53 14.35 1.08
C ASN A 72 -8.44 13.44 0.50
N TRP A 73 -8.18 12.32 1.16
CA TRP A 73 -7.54 11.19 0.51
C TRP A 73 -8.60 10.44 -0.26
N HIS A 74 -8.28 10.07 -1.50
CA HIS A 74 -9.25 9.45 -2.40
C HIS A 74 -8.70 8.17 -2.97
N GLU A 75 -9.60 7.23 -3.20
CA GLU A 75 -9.28 6.04 -3.96
C GLU A 75 -8.82 6.41 -5.38
N SER A 76 -7.79 5.72 -5.86
CA SER A 76 -7.26 5.95 -7.22
C SER A 76 -7.22 4.67 -8.01
N ARG A 77 -7.70 4.74 -9.25
CA ARG A 77 -7.66 3.65 -10.22
C ARG A 77 -6.69 3.98 -11.33
N TYR A 78 -5.67 3.16 -11.50
CA TYR A 78 -4.74 3.25 -12.62
C TYR A 78 -5.08 2.20 -13.67
N GLN A 79 -5.46 2.65 -14.86
CA GLN A 79 -5.82 1.81 -16.00
C GLN A 79 -4.66 1.75 -16.99
N TYR A 80 -4.44 0.57 -17.57
CA TYR A 80 -3.34 0.33 -18.50
C TYR A 80 -3.68 -0.84 -19.42
N TYR A 81 -3.03 -0.91 -20.58
CA TYR A 81 -3.07 -2.08 -21.45
C TYR A 81 -1.85 -2.96 -21.23
N ILE A 82 -2.03 -4.26 -21.41
CA ILE A 82 -0.97 -5.26 -21.22
C ILE A 82 -0.25 -5.52 -22.55
N THR A 83 1.06 -5.68 -22.48
CA THR A 83 1.88 -6.24 -23.55
C THR A 83 2.92 -7.18 -22.97
N THR A 84 3.24 -8.24 -23.70
CA THR A 84 4.38 -9.13 -23.42
C THR A 84 5.60 -8.80 -24.27
N ASP A 85 5.51 -7.82 -25.18
CA ASP A 85 6.64 -7.34 -25.99
C ASP A 85 7.44 -6.26 -25.21
N PRO A 86 8.69 -6.56 -24.80
CA PRO A 86 9.52 -5.61 -24.06
C PRO A 86 9.85 -4.33 -24.86
N LYS A 87 9.89 -4.41 -26.20
CA LYS A 87 10.21 -3.27 -27.07
C LYS A 87 9.08 -2.23 -27.06
N LEU A 88 7.85 -2.70 -26.86
CA LEU A 88 6.66 -1.84 -26.79
C LEU A 88 6.45 -1.27 -25.39
N MET A 89 6.86 -2.00 -24.34
CA MET A 89 6.59 -1.65 -22.94
C MET A 89 7.04 -0.23 -22.57
N ASN A 90 8.29 0.13 -22.87
CA ASN A 90 8.85 1.45 -22.51
C ASN A 90 8.09 2.61 -23.18
N LYS A 91 7.55 2.38 -24.39
CA LYS A 91 6.73 3.36 -25.10
C LYS A 91 5.30 3.38 -24.58
N LEU A 92 4.76 2.22 -24.20
CA LEU A 92 3.39 2.06 -23.74
C LEU A 92 3.16 2.73 -22.37
N ILE A 93 4.08 2.55 -21.42
CA ILE A 93 3.95 3.04 -20.04
C ILE A 93 3.79 4.56 -19.97
N VAL A 94 4.47 5.31 -20.84
CA VAL A 94 4.42 6.77 -20.86
C VAL A 94 3.21 7.33 -21.63
N LEU A 95 2.45 6.48 -22.32
CA LEU A 95 1.26 6.92 -23.05
C LEU A 95 0.06 7.02 -22.11
N PRO A 96 -0.80 8.06 -22.29
CA PRO A 96 -2.11 8.08 -21.67
C PRO A 96 -2.90 6.81 -22.01
N TYR A 97 -3.69 6.30 -21.07
CA TYR A 97 -4.50 5.09 -21.24
C TYR A 97 -5.33 5.09 -22.54
N THR A 98 -5.89 6.24 -22.91
CA THR A 98 -6.68 6.42 -24.15
C THR A 98 -5.90 6.17 -25.44
N LYS A 99 -4.57 6.35 -25.42
CA LYS A 99 -3.68 6.14 -26.59
C LYS A 99 -3.02 4.76 -26.60
N GLN A 100 -3.01 4.06 -25.47
CA GLN A 100 -2.34 2.77 -25.34
C GLN A 100 -2.96 1.68 -26.23
N LYS A 101 -4.30 1.66 -26.34
CA LYS A 101 -5.02 0.71 -27.21
C LYS A 101 -4.58 0.84 -28.68
N ASP A 102 -4.69 2.05 -29.22
CA ASP A 102 -4.37 2.32 -30.63
C ASP A 102 -2.89 2.08 -30.93
N PHE A 103 -2.01 2.41 -29.97
CA PHE A 103 -0.60 2.09 -30.06
C PHE A 103 -0.36 0.59 -30.21
N LEU A 104 -1.02 -0.25 -29.40
CA LEU A 104 -0.86 -1.70 -29.48
C LEU A 104 -1.43 -2.28 -30.79
N ILE A 105 -2.58 -1.77 -31.24
CA ILE A 105 -3.18 -2.19 -32.53
C ILE A 105 -2.24 -1.86 -33.70
N LYS A 106 -1.66 -0.65 -33.71
CA LYS A 106 -0.70 -0.23 -34.74
C LYS A 106 0.55 -1.10 -34.79
N HIS A 107 0.90 -1.76 -33.68
CA HIS A 107 2.06 -2.65 -33.59
C HIS A 107 1.68 -4.14 -33.61
N GLY A 108 0.52 -4.47 -34.17
CA GLY A 108 0.15 -5.85 -34.50
C GLY A 108 -0.61 -6.61 -33.40
N ASN A 109 -0.91 -5.98 -32.25
CA ASN A 109 -1.78 -6.57 -31.24
C ASN A 109 -3.25 -6.37 -31.64
N LYS A 110 -3.88 -7.42 -32.17
CA LYS A 110 -5.27 -7.38 -32.66
C LYS A 110 -6.31 -7.22 -31.53
N GLU A 111 -5.98 -7.69 -30.32
CA GLU A 111 -6.90 -7.70 -29.18
C GLU A 111 -6.20 -7.17 -27.91
N PRO A 112 -5.94 -5.85 -27.83
CA PRO A 112 -5.30 -5.28 -26.64
C PRO A 112 -6.13 -5.53 -25.38
N ILE A 113 -5.49 -6.11 -24.36
CA ILE A 113 -6.13 -6.44 -23.09
C ILE A 113 -6.01 -5.24 -22.16
N SER A 114 -7.14 -4.66 -21.78
CA SER A 114 -7.21 -3.63 -20.75
C SER A 114 -7.16 -4.26 -19.35
N SER A 115 -6.42 -3.62 -18.45
CA SER A 115 -6.34 -3.98 -17.04
C SER A 115 -6.35 -2.71 -16.17
N TYR A 116 -6.47 -2.91 -14.87
CA TYR A 116 -6.36 -1.82 -13.91
C TYR A 116 -5.86 -2.34 -12.57
N LYS A 117 -5.39 -1.41 -11.75
CA LYS A 117 -5.20 -1.58 -10.31
C LYS A 117 -5.79 -0.39 -9.58
N GLN A 118 -6.10 -0.61 -8.32
CA GLN A 118 -6.78 0.34 -7.45
C GLN A 118 -6.03 0.37 -6.13
N THR A 119 -5.88 1.56 -5.58
CA THR A 119 -5.19 1.81 -4.31
C THR A 119 -6.09 2.63 -3.41
N ASP A 120 -6.03 2.36 -2.11
CA ASP A 120 -7.02 2.84 -1.14
C ASP A 120 -7.02 4.37 -1.04
N PHE A 121 -5.84 4.98 -0.94
CA PHE A 121 -5.70 6.41 -0.66
C PHE A 121 -4.59 7.03 -1.49
N VAL A 122 -4.93 8.03 -2.31
CA VAL A 122 -3.97 8.89 -3.02
C VAL A 122 -4.28 10.35 -2.75
N LYS A 123 -3.22 11.11 -2.49
CA LYS A 123 -3.23 12.56 -2.38
C LYS A 123 -1.85 13.11 -2.72
N ASP A 124 -1.79 14.19 -3.49
CA ASP A 124 -0.54 14.86 -3.88
C ASP A 124 0.56 13.92 -4.39
N ARG A 125 0.17 12.91 -5.19
CA ARG A 125 1.05 11.87 -5.76
C ARG A 125 1.72 10.98 -4.70
N ILE A 126 1.12 10.85 -3.51
CA ILE A 126 1.50 9.88 -2.48
C ILE A 126 0.38 8.85 -2.37
N ALA A 127 0.71 7.56 -2.41
CA ALA A 127 -0.25 6.48 -2.12
C ALA A 127 -0.07 5.96 -0.70
N ILE A 128 -1.16 5.64 -0.02
CA ILE A 128 -1.18 4.93 1.26
C ILE A 128 -2.00 3.65 1.10
N GLU A 129 -1.42 2.56 1.58
CA GLU A 129 -2.06 1.26 1.73
C GLU A 129 -2.10 0.89 3.22
N VAL A 130 -3.27 0.49 3.70
CA VAL A 130 -3.47 0.09 5.09
C VAL A 130 -3.76 -1.40 5.11
N GLN A 131 -2.77 -2.20 5.52
CA GLN A 131 -2.83 -3.64 5.30
C GLN A 131 -2.83 -4.43 6.61
N PHE A 132 -4.02 -4.91 6.96
CA PHE A 132 -4.26 -5.89 8.03
C PHE A 132 -4.74 -7.25 7.48
N GLY A 133 -4.52 -7.49 6.18
CA GLY A 133 -4.84 -8.72 5.47
C GLY A 133 -3.71 -9.75 5.52
N LYS A 134 -3.84 -10.78 4.67
CA LYS A 134 -2.86 -11.87 4.58
C LYS A 134 -1.54 -11.39 3.98
N TYR A 135 -0.43 -12.00 4.41
CA TYR A 135 0.94 -11.70 3.91
C TYR A 135 1.07 -11.65 2.38
N ALA A 136 0.34 -12.50 1.64
CA ALA A 136 0.39 -12.51 0.19
C ALA A 136 -0.07 -11.19 -0.46
N PHE A 137 -0.97 -10.45 0.19
CA PHE A 137 -1.46 -9.17 -0.31
C PHE A 137 -0.45 -8.04 -0.08
N VAL A 138 0.27 -8.02 1.05
CA VAL A 138 1.32 -7.01 1.28
C VAL A 138 2.45 -7.14 0.26
N ALA A 139 2.89 -8.37 -0.02
CA ALA A 139 3.92 -8.59 -1.04
C ALA A 139 3.45 -8.09 -2.42
N PHE A 140 2.17 -8.27 -2.75
CA PHE A 140 1.61 -7.71 -3.97
C PHE A 140 1.61 -6.17 -3.95
N ASP A 141 1.28 -5.56 -2.82
CA ASP A 141 1.21 -4.11 -2.67
C ASP A 141 2.60 -3.45 -2.82
N LEU A 142 3.60 -3.97 -2.09
CA LEU A 142 4.97 -3.49 -2.08
C LEU A 142 5.67 -3.65 -3.45
N PHE A 143 5.55 -4.83 -4.08
CA PHE A 143 6.35 -5.16 -5.27
C PHE A 143 5.62 -4.97 -6.61
N VAL A 144 4.29 -4.95 -6.61
CA VAL A 144 3.50 -4.82 -7.85
C VAL A 144 2.71 -3.52 -7.86
N LYS A 145 1.86 -3.28 -6.86
CA LYS A 145 0.91 -2.16 -6.89
C LYS A 145 1.63 -0.81 -6.84
N HIS A 146 2.47 -0.56 -5.84
CA HIS A 146 3.20 0.72 -5.76
C HIS A 146 4.08 0.97 -6.98
N LEU A 147 4.79 -0.07 -7.47
CA LEU A 147 5.61 0.04 -8.68
C LEU A 147 4.77 0.42 -9.92
N LEU A 148 3.60 -0.17 -10.08
CA LEU A 148 2.71 0.13 -11.21
C LEU A 148 2.23 1.59 -11.18
N PHE A 149 1.79 2.08 -10.01
CA PHE A 149 1.37 3.48 -9.86
C PHE A 149 2.54 4.46 -10.01
N TYR A 150 3.73 4.07 -9.57
CA TYR A 150 4.95 4.88 -9.70
C TYR A 150 5.41 5.00 -11.16
N SER A 151 5.56 3.85 -11.85
CA SER A 151 5.94 3.80 -13.26
C SER A 151 4.91 4.45 -14.20
N GLY A 152 3.61 4.34 -13.85
CA GLY A 152 2.54 5.06 -14.53
C GLY A 152 2.47 6.56 -14.24
N GLY A 153 3.37 7.08 -13.40
CA GLY A 153 3.43 8.50 -13.06
C GLY A 153 2.23 8.98 -12.25
N VAL A 154 1.53 8.10 -11.53
CA VAL A 154 0.42 8.47 -10.63
C VAL A 154 0.94 8.89 -9.27
N ILE A 155 1.98 8.20 -8.77
CA ILE A 155 2.61 8.51 -7.49
C ILE A 155 4.11 8.73 -7.65
N ASN A 156 4.70 9.43 -6.68
CA ASN A 156 6.14 9.54 -6.50
C ASN A 156 6.65 8.69 -5.34
N LEU A 157 5.75 8.27 -4.44
CA LEU A 157 6.08 7.48 -3.25
C LEU A 157 4.85 6.67 -2.77
N GLY A 158 5.10 5.45 -2.31
CA GLY A 158 4.11 4.62 -1.61
C GLY A 158 4.34 4.57 -0.10
N ILE A 159 3.28 4.43 0.68
CA ILE A 159 3.32 4.24 2.12
C ILE A 159 2.53 2.98 2.46
N GLU A 160 3.15 2.07 3.19
CA GLU A 160 2.51 0.84 3.65
C GLU A 160 2.36 0.91 5.18
N ILE A 161 1.13 0.82 5.68
CA ILE A 161 0.83 0.84 7.11
C ILE A 161 0.49 -0.59 7.56
N LEU A 162 1.33 -1.15 8.42
CA LEU A 162 1.24 -2.55 8.89
C LEU A 162 1.18 -2.61 10.41
N PRO A 163 0.48 -3.58 11.01
CA PRO A 163 0.66 -3.87 12.43
C PRO A 163 2.09 -4.38 12.68
N THR A 164 2.71 -4.05 13.80
CA THR A 164 3.91 -4.77 14.22
C THR A 164 3.56 -6.19 14.65
N LYS A 165 4.55 -7.05 14.86
CA LYS A 165 4.34 -8.40 15.37
C LYS A 165 3.58 -8.38 16.69
N LYS A 166 3.88 -7.41 17.56
CA LYS A 166 3.22 -7.25 18.86
C LYS A 166 1.71 -7.05 18.70
N MET A 167 1.29 -6.16 17.79
CA MET A 167 -0.13 -5.93 17.51
C MET A 167 -0.75 -7.13 16.77
N GLN A 168 -0.04 -7.71 15.79
CA GLN A 168 -0.49 -8.85 15.01
C GLN A 168 -0.82 -10.08 15.87
N LEU A 169 -0.09 -10.32 16.98
CA LEU A 169 -0.37 -11.40 17.93
C LEU A 169 -1.75 -11.27 18.63
N GLN A 170 -2.37 -10.10 18.55
CA GLN A 170 -3.71 -9.81 19.02
C GLN A 170 -4.74 -9.73 17.88
N MET A 171 -4.38 -10.22 16.68
CA MET A 171 -5.23 -10.34 15.49
C MET A 171 -5.40 -11.82 15.09
N SER A 172 -6.18 -12.07 14.04
CA SER A 172 -6.28 -13.41 13.46
C SER A 172 -4.96 -13.91 12.86
N SER A 173 -4.82 -15.24 12.77
CA SER A 173 -3.63 -15.84 12.17
C SER A 173 -3.45 -15.46 10.69
N GLY A 174 -2.18 -15.39 10.28
CA GLY A 174 -1.77 -15.11 8.91
C GLY A 174 -1.89 -13.66 8.47
N VAL A 175 -2.29 -12.74 9.37
CA VAL A 175 -2.16 -11.31 9.13
C VAL A 175 -0.68 -10.95 9.01
N ALA A 176 -0.35 -10.17 7.99
CA ALA A 176 1.01 -9.67 7.77
C ALA A 176 1.48 -8.76 8.91
N TYR A 177 2.78 -8.60 9.08
CA TYR A 177 3.33 -7.73 10.12
C TYR A 177 4.61 -7.04 9.65
N TYR A 178 4.81 -5.83 10.15
CA TYR A 178 5.88 -4.93 9.77
C TYR A 178 7.26 -5.62 9.69
N GLU A 179 7.66 -6.35 10.73
CA GLU A 179 8.99 -6.95 10.82
C GLU A 179 9.21 -7.99 9.70
N GLY A 180 8.17 -8.77 9.38
CA GLY A 180 8.23 -9.76 8.32
C GLY A 180 8.31 -9.13 6.93
N GLU A 181 7.56 -8.06 6.69
CA GLU A 181 7.50 -7.41 5.38
C GLU A 181 8.72 -6.52 5.11
N VAL A 182 9.25 -5.84 6.13
CA VAL A 182 10.55 -5.16 6.03
C VAL A 182 11.67 -6.18 5.78
N TYR A 183 11.64 -7.33 6.45
CA TYR A 183 12.59 -8.41 6.18
C TYR A 183 12.50 -8.90 4.72
N ASN A 184 11.29 -9.03 4.16
CA ASN A 184 11.10 -9.35 2.75
C ASN A 184 11.74 -8.30 1.83
N VAL A 185 11.48 -7.00 2.05
CA VAL A 185 12.10 -5.92 1.27
C VAL A 185 13.62 -5.95 1.35
N LEU A 186 14.19 -6.06 2.56
CA LEU A 186 15.64 -6.12 2.75
C LEU A 186 16.28 -7.31 2.02
N ARG A 187 15.60 -8.47 1.98
CA ARG A 187 16.08 -9.67 1.27
C ARG A 187 16.12 -9.52 -0.25
N HIS A 188 15.32 -8.64 -0.83
CA HIS A 188 15.36 -8.37 -2.27
C HIS A 188 16.55 -7.50 -2.69
N GLY A 189 17.28 -6.94 -1.72
CA GLY A 189 18.45 -6.09 -1.94
C GLY A 189 18.11 -4.60 -1.93
N ARG A 190 19.15 -3.76 -1.89
CA ARG A 190 19.05 -2.33 -1.53
C ARG A 190 18.10 -1.50 -2.41
N ASN A 191 17.94 -1.86 -3.69
CA ASN A 191 17.23 -1.04 -4.67
C ASN A 191 15.90 -1.66 -5.15
N ASN A 192 15.42 -2.71 -4.49
CA ASN A 192 14.23 -3.44 -4.89
C ASN A 192 13.18 -3.40 -3.76
N PRO A 193 11.94 -2.93 -4.02
CA PRO A 193 11.40 -2.49 -5.33
C PRO A 193 11.93 -1.12 -5.77
N PRO A 194 11.98 -0.81 -7.08
CA PRO A 194 12.51 0.45 -7.60
C PRO A 194 11.47 1.59 -7.50
N VAL A 195 10.85 1.73 -6.34
CA VAL A 195 9.89 2.77 -5.98
C VAL A 195 10.21 3.24 -4.55
N PRO A 196 10.27 4.55 -4.26
CA PRO A 196 10.41 5.03 -2.89
C PRO A 196 9.22 4.58 -2.03
N LEU A 197 9.53 3.99 -0.87
CA LEU A 197 8.51 3.53 0.08
C LEU A 197 8.79 4.01 1.49
N LEU A 198 7.72 4.25 2.24
CA LEU A 198 7.78 4.38 3.69
C LEU A 198 6.88 3.29 4.30
N ILE A 199 7.49 2.34 5.00
CA ILE A 199 6.75 1.30 5.72
C ILE A 199 6.61 1.73 7.19
N LEU A 200 5.39 1.77 7.70
CA LEU A 200 5.06 2.21 9.05
C LEU A 200 4.52 1.02 9.86
N GLY A 201 5.24 0.64 10.91
CA GLY A 201 4.80 -0.36 11.88
C GLY A 201 3.99 0.31 12.98
N ILE A 202 2.71 -0.03 13.08
CA ILE A 202 1.79 0.53 14.08
C ILE A 202 1.43 -0.46 15.18
N GLU A 203 1.16 0.11 16.34
CA GLU A 203 0.72 -0.59 17.54
C GLU A 203 -0.37 0.21 18.25
N GLN A 204 -1.00 -0.42 19.25
CA GLN A 204 -1.83 0.27 20.23
C GLN A 204 -1.14 1.52 20.80
#